data_AF-A0A853IY45-F1
#
_entry.id   AF-A0A853IY45-F1
#
_cell.length_a   1.000
_cell.length_b   1.000
_cell.length_c   1.000
_cell.angle_alpha   90.00
_cell.angle_beta   90.00
_cell.angle_gamma   90.00
#
_symmetry.space_group_name_H-M   'P 1'
#
loop_
_entity.id
_entity.type
_entity.pdbx_description
1 polymer ?
#
loop_
_entity_poly.entity_id
_entity_poly.type
_entity_poly.pdbx_seq_one_letter_code
_entity_poly.pdbx_strand_id
1 'polypeptide(L)'
;MLAYRQFLLLLLVALAACAGTPAQTETPLFTANARAEGSQNVDVIVEEVARYQGTSVVDVHFNYGPSVASSVFIACSFAKLARLRGYRYTVDVRDYGKPGRYLVGFIPAPSQEAISALGPEFEKHDPSQVTDSAMFDRICPKS
;
A
#
# COMPACT_ATOMS: atom_id res chain seq x y z
N MET A 1 -34.35 -48.10 5.47
CA MET A 1 -34.07 -47.25 4.28
C MET A 1 -34.31 -45.74 4.52
N LEU A 2 -35.15 -45.31 5.46
CA LEU A 2 -35.35 -43.86 5.73
C LEU A 2 -34.14 -43.16 6.38
N ALA A 3 -33.42 -43.82 7.29
CA ALA A 3 -32.28 -43.22 7.99
C ALA A 3 -31.10 -42.85 7.06
N TYR A 4 -30.87 -43.62 6.00
CA TYR A 4 -29.81 -43.36 5.02
C TYR A 4 -30.11 -42.12 4.15
N ARG A 5 -31.39 -41.88 3.83
CA ARG A 5 -31.83 -40.68 3.09
C ARG A 5 -31.66 -39.40 3.90
N GLN A 6 -31.94 -39.44 5.21
CA GLN A 6 -31.72 -38.31 6.11
C GLN A 6 -30.22 -37.98 6.27
N PHE A 7 -29.37 -39.01 6.35
CA PHE A 7 -27.93 -38.80 6.45
C PHE A 7 -27.34 -38.20 5.17
N LEU A 8 -27.81 -38.63 3.99
CA LEU A 8 -27.38 -38.08 2.70
C LEU A 8 -27.81 -36.60 2.51
N LEU A 9 -29.00 -36.23 2.98
CA LEU A 9 -29.50 -34.86 2.93
C LEU A 9 -28.68 -33.91 3.83
N LEU A 10 -28.28 -34.37 5.02
CA LEU A 10 -27.43 -33.59 5.92
C LEU A 10 -26.02 -33.36 5.35
N LEU A 11 -25.47 -34.37 4.66
CA LEU A 11 -24.18 -34.27 4.00
C LEU A 11 -24.20 -33.28 2.82
N LEU A 12 -25.29 -33.25 2.05
CA LEU A 12 -25.47 -32.30 0.95
C LEU A 12 -25.62 -30.84 1.44
N VAL A 13 -26.30 -30.62 2.57
CA VAL A 13 -26.41 -29.29 3.20
C VAL A 13 -25.05 -28.82 3.75
N ALA A 14 -24.26 -29.74 4.32
CA ALA A 14 -22.93 -29.43 4.84
C ALA A 14 -21.93 -29.09 3.72
N LEU A 15 -21.99 -29.76 2.56
CA LEU A 15 -21.12 -29.43 1.42
C LEU A 15 -21.52 -28.11 0.72
N ALA A 16 -22.80 -27.74 0.72
CA ALA A 16 -23.26 -26.47 0.14
C ALA A 16 -22.79 -25.25 0.96
N ALA A 17 -22.50 -25.40 2.25
CA ALA A 17 -21.99 -24.33 3.10
C ALA A 17 -20.50 -24.01 2.89
N CYS A 18 -19.75 -24.86 2.18
CA CYS A 18 -18.33 -24.64 1.87
C CYS A 18 -18.09 -24.04 0.48
N ALA A 19 -19.14 -23.83 -0.32
CA ALA A 19 -19.03 -23.32 -1.68
C ALA A 19 -19.25 -21.81 -1.70
N GLY A 20 -18.15 -21.06 -1.57
CA GLY A 20 -18.08 -19.67 -2.01
C GLY A 20 -18.08 -18.65 -0.90
N THR A 21 -16.95 -18.51 -0.21
CA THR A 21 -16.53 -17.16 0.15
C THR A 21 -16.21 -16.48 -1.18
N PRO A 22 -16.95 -15.45 -1.63
CA PRO A 22 -16.50 -14.67 -2.77
C PRO A 22 -15.11 -14.16 -2.42
N ALA A 23 -14.15 -14.29 -3.35
CA ALA A 23 -12.88 -13.59 -3.24
C ALA A 23 -13.22 -12.12 -3.05
N GLN A 24 -13.16 -11.63 -1.81
CA GLN A 24 -13.34 -10.23 -1.51
C GLN A 24 -12.21 -9.54 -2.27
N THR A 25 -12.57 -8.83 -3.34
CA THR A 25 -11.66 -7.87 -3.95
C THR A 25 -11.38 -6.85 -2.85
N GLU A 26 -10.29 -7.06 -2.12
CA GLU A 26 -9.88 -6.20 -1.01
C GLU A 26 -9.80 -4.78 -1.57
N THR A 27 -10.73 -3.93 -1.11
CA THR A 27 -10.71 -2.51 -1.47
C THR A 27 -9.41 -1.94 -0.91
N PRO A 28 -8.58 -1.25 -1.72
CA PRO A 28 -7.31 -0.73 -1.23
C PRO A 28 -7.53 0.17 -0.02
N LEU A 29 -6.65 0.06 0.98
CA LEU A 29 -6.76 0.81 2.24
C LEU A 29 -6.50 2.31 2.04
N PHE A 30 -5.80 2.64 0.95
CA PHE A 30 -5.54 3.97 0.45
C PHE A 30 -5.38 3.90 -1.07
N THR A 31 -5.96 4.86 -1.78
CA THR A 31 -5.78 5.02 -3.23
C THR A 31 -5.56 6.49 -3.54
N ALA A 32 -4.57 6.77 -4.38
CA ALA A 32 -4.37 8.05 -5.04
C ALA A 32 -4.26 7.83 -6.55
N ASN A 33 -5.09 8.50 -7.33
CA ASN A 33 -5.14 8.35 -8.78
C ASN A 33 -4.96 9.74 -9.41
N ALA A 34 -3.84 9.94 -10.11
CA ALA A 34 -3.46 11.23 -10.64
C ALA A 34 -4.53 11.84 -11.57
N ARG A 35 -5.16 11.02 -12.42
CA ARG A 35 -6.21 11.50 -13.33
C ARG A 35 -7.51 11.80 -12.60
N ALA A 36 -7.89 10.96 -11.64
CA ALA A 36 -9.07 11.21 -10.80
C ALA A 36 -8.91 12.49 -9.96
N GLU A 37 -7.67 12.84 -9.62
CA GLU A 37 -7.31 14.09 -8.93
C GLU A 37 -7.09 15.29 -9.89
N GLY A 38 -7.43 15.13 -11.18
CA GLY A 38 -7.47 16.21 -12.17
C GLY A 38 -6.18 16.42 -12.97
N SER A 39 -5.17 15.55 -12.83
CA SER A 39 -3.96 15.62 -13.65
C SER A 39 -4.26 15.24 -15.10
N GLN A 40 -3.91 16.13 -16.02
CA GLN A 40 -3.99 15.85 -17.46
C GLN A 40 -2.72 15.20 -18.01
N ASN A 41 -1.59 15.42 -17.33
CA ASN A 41 -0.24 15.08 -17.82
C ASN A 41 0.38 13.87 -17.10
N VAL A 42 -0.26 13.35 -16.06
CA VAL A 42 0.24 12.23 -15.26
C VAL A 42 -0.85 11.18 -15.17
N ASP A 43 -0.47 9.92 -15.36
CA ASP A 43 -1.36 8.78 -15.26
C ASP A 43 -0.70 7.68 -14.42
N VAL A 44 -0.79 7.88 -13.11
CA VAL A 44 -0.25 7.02 -12.08
C VAL A 44 -1.33 6.74 -11.06
N ILE A 45 -1.41 5.48 -10.63
CA ILE A 45 -2.26 5.04 -9.54
C ILE A 45 -1.34 4.48 -8.45
N VAL A 46 -1.55 4.94 -7.22
CA VAL A 46 -0.83 4.49 -6.01
C VAL A 46 -1.84 3.84 -5.08
N GLU A 47 -1.64 2.58 -4.73
CA GLU A 47 -2.58 1.78 -3.94
C GLU A 47 -1.89 1.11 -2.76
N GLU A 48 -2.37 1.36 -1.54
CA GLU A 48 -1.96 0.58 -0.37
C GLU A 48 -2.69 -0.76 -0.37
N VAL A 49 -1.96 -1.82 -0.72
CA VAL A 49 -2.49 -3.18 -0.87
C VAL A 49 -2.33 -4.02 0.39
N ALA A 50 -1.44 -3.62 1.31
CA ALA A 50 -1.31 -4.26 2.62
C ALA A 50 -0.79 -3.26 3.65
N ARG A 51 -1.21 -3.42 4.90
CA ARG A 51 -0.83 -2.54 6.01
C ARG A 51 -0.36 -3.35 7.20
N TYR A 52 0.79 -2.98 7.76
CA TYR A 52 1.35 -3.58 8.96
C TYR A 52 1.69 -2.49 10.00
N GLN A 53 2.14 -2.92 11.17
CA GLN A 53 2.68 -2.00 12.17
C GLN A 53 3.96 -1.37 11.61
N GLY A 54 4.01 -0.04 11.52
CA GLY A 54 5.19 0.69 11.04
C GLY A 54 5.44 0.64 9.53
N THR A 55 4.82 -0.25 8.76
CA THR A 55 5.00 -0.33 7.30
C THR A 55 3.69 -0.47 6.52
N SER A 56 3.76 -0.17 5.22
CA SER A 56 2.69 -0.39 4.24
C SER A 56 3.28 -0.94 2.94
N VAL A 57 2.59 -1.88 2.31
CA VAL A 57 2.91 -2.35 0.95
C VAL A 57 2.06 -1.57 -0.03
N VAL A 58 2.72 -0.92 -0.98
CA VAL A 58 2.09 0.00 -1.91
C VAL A 58 2.40 -0.41 -3.35
N ASP A 59 1.38 -0.65 -4.15
CA ASP A 59 1.54 -0.86 -5.59
C ASP A 59 1.43 0.49 -6.33
N VAL A 60 2.35 0.70 -7.28
CA VAL A 60 2.38 1.88 -8.15
C VAL A 60 2.23 1.43 -9.60
N HIS A 61 1.17 1.89 -10.24
CA HIS A 61 0.83 1.55 -11.61
C HIS A 61 1.04 2.77 -12.51
N PHE A 62 1.87 2.60 -13.54
CA PHE A 62 2.10 3.62 -14.57
C PHE A 62 1.33 3.24 -15.83
N ASN A 63 0.40 4.09 -16.26
CA ASN A 63 -0.29 3.89 -17.54
C ASN A 63 0.48 4.54 -18.71
N TYR A 64 1.26 5.59 -18.43
CA TYR A 64 2.12 6.30 -19.40
C TYR A 64 3.56 6.42 -18.90
N GLY A 65 4.15 5.29 -18.48
CA GLY A 65 5.57 5.21 -18.08
C GLY A 65 6.00 6.14 -16.92
N PRO A 66 7.25 6.01 -16.47
CA PRO A 66 7.80 6.90 -15.44
C PRO A 66 8.12 8.30 -16.02
N SER A 67 7.80 9.34 -15.26
CA SER A 67 8.14 10.73 -15.57
C SER A 67 8.46 11.49 -14.28
N VAL A 68 9.06 12.68 -14.38
CA VAL A 68 9.30 13.54 -13.20
C VAL A 68 7.98 13.86 -12.49
N ALA A 69 6.94 14.19 -13.24
CA ALA A 69 5.63 14.50 -12.68
C ALA A 69 4.99 13.28 -12.00
N SER A 70 5.21 12.08 -12.54
CA SER A 70 4.83 10.80 -11.92
C SER A 70 5.52 10.61 -10.57
N SER A 71 6.84 10.87 -10.49
CA SER A 71 7.60 10.75 -9.24
C SER A 71 7.14 11.73 -8.17
N VAL A 72 6.84 12.98 -8.55
CA VAL A 72 6.27 13.98 -7.63
C VAL A 72 4.92 13.53 -7.10
N PHE A 73 4.05 13.00 -7.96
CA PHE A 73 2.75 12.46 -7.54
C PHE A 73 2.89 11.29 -6.55
N ILE A 74 3.82 10.36 -6.79
CA ILE A 74 4.10 9.24 -5.89
C ILE A 74 4.60 9.75 -4.55
N ALA A 75 5.55 10.68 -4.54
CA ALA A 75 6.07 11.28 -3.30
C ALA A 75 4.96 12.00 -2.50
N CYS A 76 4.08 12.74 -3.18
CA CYS A 76 2.90 13.34 -2.57
C CYS A 76 1.95 12.32 -1.97
N SER A 77 1.74 11.20 -2.66
CA SER A 77 0.90 10.11 -2.19
C SER A 77 1.49 9.46 -0.92
N PHE A 78 2.80 9.24 -0.87
CA PHE A 78 3.48 8.69 0.31
C PHE A 78 3.46 9.68 1.48
N ALA A 79 3.66 10.98 1.23
CA ALA A 79 3.54 12.01 2.26
C ALA A 79 2.12 12.07 2.84
N LYS A 80 1.09 12.00 1.98
CA LYS A 80 -0.32 11.92 2.43
C LYS A 80 -0.56 10.66 3.25
N LEU A 81 -0.08 9.51 2.80
CA LEU A 81 -0.19 8.24 3.51
C LEU A 81 0.50 8.30 4.89
N ALA A 82 1.69 8.90 4.97
CA ALA A 82 2.40 9.10 6.23
C ALA A 82 1.58 9.91 7.24
N ARG A 83 1.00 11.03 6.80
CA ARG A 83 0.11 11.85 7.65
C ARG A 83 -1.11 11.08 8.11
N LEU A 84 -1.77 10.33 7.22
CA LEU A 84 -2.91 9.47 7.56
C LEU A 84 -2.53 8.38 8.58
N ARG A 85 -1.27 7.93 8.56
CA ARG A 85 -0.72 6.98 9.52
C ARG A 85 -0.23 7.64 10.82
N GLY A 86 -0.23 8.98 10.92
CA GLY A 86 0.25 9.72 12.08
C GLY A 86 1.78 9.91 12.14
N TYR A 87 2.47 9.76 11.01
CA TYR A 87 3.93 9.89 10.92
C TYR A 87 4.33 11.06 10.02
N ARG A 88 5.55 11.55 10.24
CA ARG A 88 6.17 12.61 9.44
C ARG A 88 7.18 12.07 8.43
N TYR A 89 7.93 11.05 8.82
CA TYR A 89 9.07 10.56 8.04
C TYR A 89 8.76 9.21 7.40
N THR A 90 9.17 9.06 6.15
CA THR A 90 9.06 7.81 5.40
C THR A 90 10.40 7.37 4.86
N VAL A 91 10.55 6.06 4.69
CA VAL A 91 11.63 5.43 3.94
C VAL A 91 11.04 4.32 3.10
N ASP A 92 11.49 4.12 1.87
CA ASP A 92 10.88 3.14 0.96
C ASP A 92 11.89 2.18 0.32
N VAL A 93 11.50 0.92 0.22
CA VAL A 93 12.17 -0.12 -0.57
C VAL A 93 11.41 -0.28 -1.87
N ARG A 94 12.08 -0.04 -3.00
CA ARG A 94 11.50 -0.16 -4.34
C ARG A 94 11.55 -1.61 -4.81
N ASP A 95 10.62 -1.97 -5.69
CA ASP A 95 10.47 -3.30 -6.28
C ASP A 95 10.40 -4.44 -5.25
N TYR A 96 9.71 -4.19 -4.14
CA TYR A 96 9.52 -5.15 -3.06
C TYR A 96 8.68 -6.34 -3.52
N GLY A 97 9.33 -7.47 -3.78
CA GLY A 97 8.71 -8.72 -4.24
C GLY A 97 8.27 -8.73 -5.71
N LYS A 98 7.92 -7.57 -6.30
CA LYS A 98 7.63 -7.43 -7.73
C LYS A 98 7.91 -5.99 -8.23
N PRO A 99 8.16 -5.78 -9.54
CA PRO A 99 8.34 -4.45 -10.10
C PRO A 99 7.15 -3.52 -9.82
N GLY A 100 7.44 -2.27 -9.45
CA GLY A 100 6.42 -1.25 -9.17
C GLY A 100 5.75 -1.38 -7.80
N ARG A 101 6.13 -2.35 -6.97
CA ARG A 101 5.71 -2.46 -5.58
C ARG A 101 6.73 -1.82 -4.66
N TYR A 102 6.25 -1.08 -3.66
CA TYR A 102 7.05 -0.39 -2.66
C TYR A 102 6.71 -0.95 -1.29
N LEU A 103 7.72 -1.14 -0.44
CA LEU A 103 7.53 -1.27 1.00
C LEU A 103 7.85 0.08 1.62
N VAL A 104 6.83 0.77 2.13
CA VAL A 104 6.96 2.10 2.74
C VAL A 104 6.99 1.94 4.25
N GLY A 105 8.10 2.31 4.87
CA GLY A 105 8.27 2.39 6.32
C GLY A 105 7.96 3.79 6.84
N PHE A 106 7.36 3.85 8.03
CA PHE A 106 7.00 5.08 8.71
C PHE A 106 7.76 5.17 10.03
N ILE A 107 8.53 6.23 10.22
CA ILE A 107 9.42 6.37 11.37
C ILE A 107 9.19 7.68 12.13
N PRO A 108 9.41 7.70 13.46
CA PRO A 108 9.19 8.90 14.28
C PRO A 108 10.28 9.96 14.09
N ALA A 109 11.49 9.57 13.68
CA ALA A 109 12.64 10.45 13.48
C ALA A 109 13.58 9.91 12.39
N PRO A 110 14.34 10.77 11.69
CA PRO A 110 15.32 10.35 10.69
C PRO A 110 16.60 9.84 11.36
N SER A 111 16.56 8.65 11.97
CA SER A 111 17.70 8.02 12.64
C SER A 111 17.90 6.58 12.19
N GLN A 112 19.15 6.09 12.29
CA GLN A 112 19.46 4.70 11.92
C GLN A 112 18.69 3.70 12.79
N GLU A 113 18.55 3.98 14.09
CA GLU A 113 17.79 3.16 15.03
C GLU A 113 16.33 3.00 14.59
N ALA A 114 15.69 4.09 14.18
CA ALA A 114 14.30 4.07 13.74
C ALA A 114 14.12 3.31 12.42
N ILE A 115 15.10 3.39 11.50
CA ILE A 115 15.11 2.60 10.25
C ILE A 115 15.28 1.12 10.57
N SER A 116 16.26 0.75 11.39
CA SER A 116 16.53 -0.64 11.75
C SER A 116 15.36 -1.30 12.49
N ALA A 117 14.54 -0.54 13.21
CA ALA A 117 13.34 -1.04 13.86
C ALA A 117 12.22 -1.46 12.88
N LEU A 118 12.27 -1.04 11.60
CA LEU A 118 11.27 -1.41 10.59
C LEU A 118 11.40 -2.85 10.09
N GLY A 119 12.59 -3.44 10.19
CA GLY A 119 12.87 -4.80 9.72
C GLY A 119 14.04 -4.90 8.74
N PRO A 120 14.43 -6.14 8.41
CA PRO A 120 15.62 -6.43 7.60
C PRO A 120 15.57 -5.85 6.19
N GLU A 121 14.37 -5.61 5.65
CA GLU A 121 14.17 -5.02 4.32
C GLU A 121 14.80 -3.62 4.19
N PHE A 122 14.96 -2.90 5.31
CA PHE A 122 15.47 -1.53 5.37
C PHE A 122 16.94 -1.43 5.82
N GLU A 123 17.65 -2.54 6.00
CA GLU A 123 19.04 -2.55 6.52
C GLU A 123 20.03 -1.76 5.67
N LYS A 124 19.76 -1.65 4.36
CA LYS A 124 20.61 -0.92 3.42
C LYS A 124 20.31 0.57 3.39
N HIS A 125 19.30 1.02 4.12
CA HIS A 125 18.92 2.42 4.17
C HIS A 125 19.70 3.18 5.25
N ASP A 126 20.06 4.41 4.90
CA ASP A 126 20.68 5.36 5.80
C ASP A 126 19.78 6.58 6.04
N PRO A 127 20.02 7.37 7.12
CA PRO A 127 19.16 8.50 7.46
C PRO A 127 19.04 9.59 6.38
N SER A 128 19.99 9.69 5.44
CA SER A 128 19.92 10.64 4.32
C SER A 128 18.88 10.27 3.25
N GLN A 129 18.44 9.01 3.25
CA GLN A 129 17.38 8.50 2.37
C GLN A 129 15.99 8.62 2.98
N VAL A 130 15.90 9.10 4.23
CA VAL A 130 14.62 9.37 4.88
C VAL A 130 14.00 10.61 4.27
N THR A 131 12.73 10.47 3.92
CA THR A 131 11.91 11.52 3.33
C THR A 131 11.08 12.20 4.42
N ASP A 132 11.22 13.52 4.57
CA ASP A 132 10.36 14.35 5.43
C ASP A 132 9.11 14.78 4.66
N SER A 133 7.94 14.28 5.07
CA SER A 133 6.66 14.61 4.43
C SER A 133 6.37 16.12 4.43
N ALA A 134 6.92 16.88 5.38
CA ALA A 134 6.74 18.33 5.46
C ALA A 134 7.41 19.08 4.29
N MET A 135 8.45 18.51 3.66
CA MET A 135 9.09 19.09 2.47
C MET A 135 8.09 19.25 1.32
N PHE A 136 7.09 18.39 1.27
CA PHE A 136 6.10 18.36 0.21
C PHE A 136 4.87 19.23 0.46
N ASP A 137 4.74 19.86 1.62
CA ASP A 137 3.60 20.73 1.97
C ASP A 137 3.39 21.88 0.97
N ARG A 138 4.46 22.31 0.29
CA ARG A 138 4.45 23.39 -0.70
C ARG A 138 4.29 22.91 -2.15
N ILE A 139 4.53 21.63 -2.39
CA ILE A 139 4.57 21.04 -3.74
C ILE A 139 3.28 20.28 -4.02
N CYS A 140 2.80 19.53 -3.03
CA CYS A 140 1.62 18.72 -3.18
C CYS A 140 0.34 19.56 -3.17
N PRO A 141 -0.69 19.11 -3.90
CA PRO A 141 -2.02 19.67 -3.75
C PRO A 141 -2.44 19.65 -2.28
N LYS A 142 -3.03 20.76 -1.81
CA LYS A 142 -3.67 20.79 -0.50
C LYS A 142 -5.00 20.04 -0.62
N SER A 143 -5.02 18.78 -0.20
CA SER A 143 -6.25 17.98 -0.08
C SER A 143 -6.98 18.31 1.21
#